data_AF-A0ABD6BTR0-F1
#
_entry.id   AF-A0ABD6BTR0-F1
#
_cell.length_a   1.000
_cell.length_b   1.000
_cell.length_c   1.000
_cell.angle_alpha   90.00
_cell.angle_beta   90.00
_cell.angle_gamma   90.00
#
_symmetry.space_group_name_H-M   'P 1'
#
loop_
_entity.id
_entity.type
_entity.pdbx_description
1 polymer ?
#
loop_
_entity_poly.entity_id
_entity_poly.type
_entity_poly.pdbx_seq_one_letter_code
_entity_poly.pdbx_strand_id
1 'polypeptide(L)'
;MTTGVHVEMVVDGIEACPVGSISEASEVASVHTDGGRGSDSGVVGELTVDEAAAGGLSEHDTELVFADGSQSVHRFSTESTDCPCGRIPDHGCPIRDVRAESGSIHVSFVAQDVDVVQEIVTDLRSCSETVRLRRLTQSAPDEGEQLLFVEREAFTDRQYEALATAHEMGYFDRPRRAGNEEVADRLGVSGATFSEHLAVAQRKLLNQLLAA
;
A
#
# COMPACT_ATOMS: atom_id res chain seq x y z
N MET A 1 -18.83 -5.22 -17.99
CA MET A 1 -19.02 -4.47 -16.73
C MET A 1 -17.62 -4.16 -16.24
N THR A 2 -17.25 -2.89 -16.12
CA THR A 2 -15.88 -2.49 -15.81
C THR A 2 -15.72 -2.51 -14.29
N THR A 3 -15.28 -3.64 -13.75
CA THR A 3 -14.69 -3.70 -12.41
C THR A 3 -13.37 -2.94 -12.44
N GLY A 4 -13.00 -2.31 -11.34
CA GLY A 4 -11.76 -1.52 -11.25
C GLY A 4 -11.28 -1.49 -9.81
N VAL A 5 -9.97 -1.44 -9.61
CA VAL A 5 -9.31 -1.51 -8.31
C VAL A 5 -8.64 -0.19 -8.02
N HIS A 6 -9.14 0.55 -7.03
CA HIS A 6 -8.44 1.71 -6.50
C HIS A 6 -7.30 1.25 -5.59
N VAL A 7 -6.09 1.68 -5.89
CA VAL A 7 -4.87 1.30 -5.17
C VAL A 7 -4.24 2.54 -4.57
N GLU A 8 -3.86 2.45 -3.30
CA GLU A 8 -2.92 3.37 -2.65
C GLU A 8 -1.71 2.55 -2.20
N MET A 9 -0.51 2.96 -2.60
CA MET A 9 0.72 2.25 -2.23
C MET A 9 1.85 3.21 -1.88
N VAL A 10 2.83 2.67 -1.14
CA VAL A 10 4.09 3.33 -0.81
C VAL A 10 5.24 2.52 -1.39
N VAL A 11 6.16 3.21 -2.03
CA VAL A 11 7.38 2.65 -2.61
C VAL A 11 8.56 3.33 -1.93
N ASP A 12 9.48 2.52 -1.39
CA ASP A 12 10.64 2.96 -0.62
C ASP A 12 11.94 2.46 -1.26
N GLY A 13 13.05 3.17 -1.02
CA GLY A 13 14.38 2.78 -1.50
C GLY A 13 14.50 2.85 -3.02
N ILE A 14 14.14 3.99 -3.60
CA ILE A 14 14.15 4.21 -5.05
C ILE A 14 15.35 5.10 -5.40
N GLU A 15 16.36 4.53 -6.06
CA GLU A 15 17.61 5.27 -6.35
C GLU A 15 17.47 6.24 -7.53
N ALA A 16 16.61 5.93 -8.50
CA ALA A 16 16.53 6.65 -9.78
C ALA A 16 15.28 7.54 -9.92
N CYS A 17 14.53 7.77 -8.85
CA CYS A 17 13.35 8.63 -8.87
C CYS A 17 13.73 10.07 -8.48
N PRO A 18 13.65 11.05 -9.40
CA PRO A 18 13.95 12.45 -9.07
C PRO A 18 13.05 12.99 -7.97
N VAL A 19 11.75 12.66 -8.02
CA VAL A 19 10.76 13.10 -7.03
C VAL A 19 11.11 12.59 -5.62
N GLY A 20 11.54 11.33 -5.51
CA GLY A 20 11.93 10.70 -4.24
C GLY A 20 13.19 11.38 -3.71
N SER A 21 14.21 11.49 -4.55
CA SER A 21 15.49 12.12 -4.20
C SER A 21 15.30 13.57 -3.71
N ILE A 22 14.48 14.35 -4.41
CA ILE A 22 14.19 15.74 -4.02
C ILE A 22 13.49 15.82 -2.66
N SER A 23 12.60 14.87 -2.38
CA SER A 23 11.88 14.83 -1.09
C SER A 23 12.77 14.52 0.13
N GLU A 24 14.00 14.04 -0.09
CA GLU A 24 15.00 13.87 0.98
C GLU A 24 15.63 15.20 1.38
N ALA A 25 15.79 16.10 0.40
CA ALA A 25 16.43 17.40 0.59
C ALA A 25 15.43 18.55 0.83
N SER A 26 14.18 18.37 0.41
CA SER A 26 13.19 19.45 0.28
C SER A 26 11.76 18.99 0.55
N GLU A 27 10.90 19.91 0.98
CA GLU A 27 9.47 19.64 1.06
C GLU A 27 8.82 19.75 -0.33
N VAL A 28 8.19 18.65 -0.78
CA VAL A 28 7.49 18.59 -2.07
C VAL A 28 6.02 18.92 -1.85
N ALA A 29 5.59 20.08 -2.34
CA ALA A 29 4.23 20.58 -2.17
C ALA A 29 3.21 19.86 -3.06
N SER A 30 3.58 19.51 -4.29
CA SER A 30 2.74 18.70 -5.18
C SER A 30 3.55 18.04 -6.29
N VAL A 31 3.01 16.94 -6.82
CA VAL A 31 3.58 16.23 -7.97
C VAL A 31 2.45 15.89 -8.94
N HIS A 32 2.66 16.20 -10.20
CA HIS A 32 1.76 15.86 -11.30
C HIS A 32 2.51 15.00 -12.29
N THR A 33 1.93 13.88 -12.71
CA THR A 33 2.52 12.99 -13.70
C THR A 33 1.73 13.07 -15.00
N ASP A 34 2.42 13.01 -16.12
CA ASP A 34 1.77 12.80 -17.41
C ASP A 34 1.18 11.38 -17.43
N GLY A 35 -0.13 11.29 -17.66
CA GLY A 35 -0.88 10.02 -17.59
C GLY A 35 -0.75 9.16 -18.85
N GLY A 36 0.20 9.47 -19.73
CA GLY A 36 0.27 8.96 -21.09
C GLY A 36 1.56 8.22 -21.42
N ARG A 37 1.44 7.22 -22.31
CA ARG A 37 2.59 6.56 -22.94
C ARG A 37 3.41 7.57 -23.74
N GLY A 38 4.68 7.72 -23.35
CA GLY A 38 5.74 8.26 -24.18
C GLY A 38 5.39 9.59 -24.86
N SER A 39 5.43 10.69 -24.09
CA SER A 39 5.74 11.96 -24.72
C SER A 39 7.09 11.80 -25.44
N ASP A 40 7.20 12.24 -26.69
CA ASP A 40 8.44 12.23 -27.48
C ASP A 40 9.58 13.01 -26.77
N SER A 41 9.26 13.67 -25.65
CA SER A 41 10.13 14.45 -24.78
C SER A 41 10.68 13.70 -23.54
N GLY A 42 10.23 12.47 -23.23
CA GLY A 42 10.72 11.71 -22.05
C GLY A 42 10.34 12.31 -20.69
N VAL A 43 9.40 13.25 -20.69
CA VAL A 43 8.92 13.97 -19.51
C VAL A 43 7.91 13.10 -18.79
N VAL A 44 8.15 12.86 -17.50
CA VAL A 44 7.27 12.05 -16.64
C VAL A 44 6.29 12.93 -15.88
N GLY A 45 6.67 14.15 -15.52
CA GLY A 45 5.80 15.03 -14.75
C GLY A 45 6.41 16.35 -14.33
N GLU A 46 5.70 17.05 -13.46
CA GLU A 46 6.11 18.30 -12.83
C GLU A 46 5.98 18.16 -11.30
N LEU A 47 6.94 18.68 -10.55
CA LEU A 47 6.87 18.78 -9.09
C LEU A 47 7.01 20.23 -8.64
N THR A 48 6.32 20.57 -7.55
CA THR A 48 6.43 21.87 -6.88
C THR A 48 7.15 21.69 -5.55
N VAL A 49 8.12 22.56 -5.28
CA VAL A 49 8.96 22.52 -4.07
C VAL A 49 8.88 23.88 -3.38
N ASP A 50 8.73 23.89 -2.06
CA ASP A 50 8.75 25.13 -1.26
C ASP A 50 10.21 25.61 -1.09
N GLU A 51 10.44 26.91 -1.29
CA GLU A 51 11.76 27.48 -1.61
C GLU A 51 12.76 27.57 -0.43
N ALA A 52 13.17 26.42 0.11
CA ALA A 52 14.34 26.30 0.97
C ALA A 52 15.52 25.57 0.29
N ALA A 53 15.33 25.00 -0.91
CA ALA A 53 16.26 24.04 -1.50
C ALA A 53 16.55 24.20 -3.00
N ALA A 54 16.17 25.34 -3.60
CA ALA A 54 16.36 25.59 -5.03
C ALA A 54 17.84 25.50 -5.51
N GLY A 55 18.82 25.52 -4.59
CA GLY A 55 20.24 25.43 -4.91
C GLY A 55 20.81 24.01 -5.11
N GLY A 56 20.04 22.94 -4.86
CA GLY A 56 20.54 21.54 -4.87
C GLY A 56 19.92 20.62 -5.92
N LEU A 57 18.95 21.09 -6.71
CA LEU A 57 18.09 20.22 -7.52
C LEU A 57 18.67 19.86 -8.89
N SER A 58 19.73 20.54 -9.35
CA SER A 58 20.36 20.32 -10.66
C SER A 58 21.05 18.96 -10.81
N GLU A 59 21.22 18.21 -9.72
CA GLU A 59 21.78 16.84 -9.72
C GLU A 59 20.72 15.76 -9.95
N HIS A 60 19.44 16.11 -9.86
CA HIS A 60 18.31 15.23 -10.14
C HIS A 60 17.76 15.64 -11.50
N ASP A 61 17.50 14.70 -12.42
CA ASP A 61 17.07 14.92 -13.82
C ASP A 61 15.80 15.79 -13.95
N THR A 62 15.97 17.08 -13.70
CA THR A 62 14.91 18.07 -13.50
C THR A 62 15.30 19.40 -14.10
N GLU A 63 14.32 20.06 -14.70
CA GLU A 63 14.43 21.36 -15.32
C GLU A 63 13.51 22.35 -14.60
N LEU A 64 14.07 23.46 -14.10
CA LEU A 64 13.28 24.53 -13.50
C LEU A 64 12.42 25.22 -14.55
N VAL A 65 11.10 25.19 -14.38
CA VAL A 65 10.13 25.81 -15.30
C VAL A 65 9.63 27.16 -14.76
N PHE A 66 9.47 27.27 -13.43
CA PHE A 66 8.92 28.46 -12.79
C PHE A 66 9.42 28.62 -11.36
N ALA A 67 9.59 29.87 -10.91
CA ALA A 67 9.84 30.20 -9.51
C ALA A 67 9.27 31.59 -9.18
N ASP A 68 8.70 31.75 -7.98
CA ASP A 68 8.08 33.02 -7.55
C ASP A 68 8.58 33.58 -6.22
N GLY A 69 9.65 33.00 -5.64
CA GLY A 69 10.19 33.42 -4.34
C GLY A 69 9.55 32.73 -3.13
N SER A 70 8.54 31.89 -3.35
CA SER A 70 7.93 31.05 -2.32
C SER A 70 7.92 29.58 -2.73
N GLN A 71 7.70 29.32 -4.01
CA GLN A 71 7.69 27.98 -4.59
C GLN A 71 8.47 27.96 -5.90
N SER A 72 8.94 26.78 -6.27
CA SER A 72 9.53 26.50 -7.57
C SER A 72 8.91 25.25 -8.20
N VAL A 73 8.63 25.31 -9.50
CA VAL A 73 8.08 24.21 -10.29
C VAL A 73 9.17 23.66 -11.20
N HIS A 74 9.42 22.37 -11.09
CA HIS A 74 10.42 21.64 -11.84
C HIS A 74 9.75 20.57 -12.67
N ARG A 75 10.11 20.46 -13.93
CA ARG A 75 9.75 19.33 -14.77
C ARG A 75 10.77 18.24 -14.55
N PHE A 76 10.33 17.01 -14.33
CA PHE A 76 11.23 15.87 -14.24
C PHE A 76 11.00 14.92 -15.40
N SER A 77 12.12 14.48 -15.97
CA SER A 77 12.20 13.43 -16.96
C SER A 77 12.93 12.25 -16.35
N THR A 78 12.75 11.07 -16.91
CA THR A 78 13.55 9.93 -16.52
C THR A 78 14.11 9.30 -17.77
N GLU A 79 15.44 9.34 -17.93
CA GLU A 79 16.12 8.63 -19.02
C GLU A 79 16.09 7.11 -18.75
N SER A 80 16.07 6.72 -17.48
CA SER A 80 15.92 5.35 -16.99
C SER A 80 14.46 5.04 -16.68
N THR A 81 13.93 3.86 -17.03
CA THR A 81 12.56 3.47 -16.66
C THR A 81 12.38 3.25 -15.14
N ASP A 82 13.35 3.57 -14.29
CA ASP A 82 13.44 3.18 -12.87
C ASP A 82 12.71 4.14 -11.90
N CYS A 83 11.55 4.65 -12.30
CA CYS A 83 10.74 5.56 -11.51
C CYS A 83 9.28 5.09 -11.42
N PRO A 84 8.68 4.96 -10.22
CA PRO A 84 7.27 4.58 -10.09
C PRO A 84 6.31 5.53 -10.81
N CYS A 85 6.65 6.83 -10.88
CA CYS A 85 5.87 7.85 -11.57
C CYS A 85 5.76 7.59 -13.07
N GLY A 86 6.74 6.92 -13.68
CA GLY A 86 6.73 6.53 -15.10
C GLY A 86 6.22 5.11 -15.32
N ARG A 87 6.64 4.15 -14.48
CA ARG A 87 6.28 2.73 -14.64
C ARG A 87 4.79 2.47 -14.50
N ILE A 88 4.11 3.09 -13.53
CA ILE A 88 2.68 2.82 -13.29
C ILE A 88 1.82 3.20 -14.53
N PRO A 89 2.01 4.38 -15.15
CA PRO A 89 1.37 4.71 -16.43
C PRO A 89 1.64 3.72 -17.59
N ASP A 90 2.80 3.07 -17.64
CA ASP A 90 3.13 2.11 -18.71
C ASP A 90 2.22 0.88 -18.71
N HIS A 91 1.68 0.52 -17.54
CA HIS A 91 0.65 -0.50 -17.34
C HIS A 91 -0.77 0.00 -17.67
N GLY A 92 -0.90 1.19 -18.27
CA GLY A 92 -2.20 1.79 -18.61
C GLY A 92 -2.95 2.37 -17.41
N CYS A 93 -2.25 2.58 -16.28
CA CYS A 93 -2.82 3.10 -15.05
C CYS A 93 -2.37 4.55 -14.82
N PRO A 94 -3.14 5.56 -15.24
CA PRO A 94 -2.80 6.95 -14.93
C PRO A 94 -2.83 7.17 -13.42
N ILE A 95 -1.80 7.84 -12.91
CA ILE A 95 -1.70 8.14 -11.49
C ILE A 95 -2.63 9.30 -11.15
N ARG A 96 -3.37 9.17 -10.05
CA ARG A 96 -4.32 10.17 -9.54
C ARG A 96 -3.71 11.12 -8.54
N ASP A 97 -2.81 10.63 -7.70
CA ASP A 97 -2.11 11.40 -6.69
C ASP A 97 -0.70 10.85 -6.52
N VAL A 98 0.28 11.75 -6.42
CA VAL A 98 1.66 11.42 -6.07
C VAL A 98 2.10 12.34 -4.93
N ARG A 99 2.65 11.76 -3.87
CA ARG A 99 3.31 12.50 -2.80
C ARG A 99 4.66 11.88 -2.52
N ALA A 100 5.60 12.72 -2.13
CA ALA A 100 6.95 12.30 -1.82
C ALA A 100 7.36 12.87 -0.48
N GLU A 101 7.87 12.01 0.39
CA GLU A 101 8.26 12.38 1.75
C GLU A 101 9.50 11.56 2.12
N SER A 102 10.62 12.25 2.39
CA SER A 102 11.85 11.62 2.88
C SER A 102 12.33 10.41 2.06
N GLY A 103 12.27 10.52 0.73
CA GLY A 103 12.70 9.45 -0.19
C GLY A 103 11.60 8.42 -0.54
N SER A 104 10.50 8.40 0.20
CA SER A 104 9.36 7.51 -0.05
C SER A 104 8.38 8.13 -1.03
N ILE A 105 7.86 7.33 -1.96
CA ILE A 105 6.83 7.74 -2.92
C ILE A 105 5.50 7.10 -2.56
N HIS A 106 4.47 7.92 -2.39
CA HIS A 106 3.10 7.53 -2.17
C HIS A 106 2.30 7.79 -3.45
N VAL A 107 1.66 6.76 -3.99
CA VAL A 107 0.87 6.88 -5.23
C VAL A 107 -0.53 6.32 -5.05
N SER A 108 -1.48 6.95 -5.75
CA SER A 108 -2.85 6.47 -5.90
C SER A 108 -3.21 6.31 -7.37
N PHE A 109 -3.81 5.19 -7.76
CA PHE A 109 -4.30 4.96 -9.12
C PHE A 109 -5.48 4.00 -9.14
N VAL A 110 -6.10 3.83 -10.30
CA VAL A 110 -7.13 2.81 -10.52
C VAL A 110 -6.65 1.85 -11.59
N ALA A 111 -6.53 0.58 -11.22
CA ALA A 111 -6.26 -0.52 -12.14
C ALA A 111 -7.57 -1.16 -12.62
N GLN A 112 -7.48 -1.91 -13.72
CA GLN A 112 -8.62 -2.65 -14.25
C GLN A 112 -9.04 -3.81 -13.32
N ASP A 113 -8.07 -4.52 -12.75
CA ASP A 113 -8.27 -5.67 -11.88
C ASP A 113 -7.03 -5.89 -11.01
N VAL A 114 -7.07 -6.91 -10.15
CA VAL A 114 -5.96 -7.23 -9.25
C VAL A 114 -4.75 -7.79 -10.01
N ASP A 115 -4.94 -8.40 -11.17
CA ASP A 115 -3.86 -8.97 -11.96
C ASP A 115 -2.94 -7.84 -12.47
N VAL A 116 -3.52 -6.75 -12.98
CA VAL A 116 -2.76 -5.54 -13.34
C VAL A 116 -2.03 -4.96 -12.12
N VAL A 117 -2.63 -4.99 -10.92
CA VAL A 117 -1.94 -4.53 -9.70
C VAL A 117 -0.74 -5.42 -9.36
N GLN A 118 -0.84 -6.73 -9.55
CA GLN A 118 0.27 -7.66 -9.34
C GLN A 118 1.40 -7.45 -10.34
N GLU A 119 1.08 -7.19 -11.60
CA GLU A 119 2.05 -6.82 -12.64
C GLU A 119 2.81 -5.55 -12.25
N ILE A 120 2.09 -4.50 -11.85
CA ILE A 120 2.68 -3.24 -11.38
C ILE A 120 3.57 -3.46 -10.15
N VAL A 121 3.11 -4.20 -9.14
CA VAL A 121 3.91 -4.47 -7.93
C VAL A 121 5.17 -5.25 -8.26
N THR A 122 5.09 -6.21 -9.18
CA THR A 122 6.25 -6.99 -9.64
C THR A 122 7.25 -6.11 -10.38
N ASP A 123 6.76 -5.24 -11.24
CA ASP A 123 7.57 -4.29 -11.99
C ASP A 123 8.28 -3.29 -11.06
N LEU A 124 7.56 -2.67 -10.13
CA LEU A 124 8.12 -1.71 -9.18
C LEU A 124 9.18 -2.32 -8.25
N ARG A 125 9.06 -3.61 -7.89
CA ARG A 125 10.08 -4.31 -7.08
C ARG A 125 11.42 -4.46 -7.80
N SER A 126 11.48 -4.30 -9.12
CA SER A 126 12.74 -4.35 -9.85
C SER A 126 13.54 -3.04 -9.77
N CYS A 127 12.92 -1.94 -9.37
CA CYS A 127 13.54 -0.61 -9.22
C CYS A 127 13.39 -0.01 -7.81
N SER A 128 12.98 -0.80 -6.81
CA SER A 128 12.80 -0.35 -5.43
C SER A 128 13.14 -1.44 -4.43
N GLU A 129 13.51 -1.04 -3.21
CA GLU A 129 13.78 -1.99 -2.12
C GLU A 129 12.47 -2.58 -1.57
N THR A 130 11.44 -1.74 -1.39
CA THR A 130 10.18 -2.16 -0.77
C THR A 130 8.97 -1.53 -1.47
N VAL A 131 7.93 -2.35 -1.68
CA VAL A 131 6.60 -1.92 -2.13
C VAL A 131 5.55 -2.35 -1.11
N ARG A 132 4.80 -1.40 -0.56
CA ARG A 132 3.75 -1.61 0.45
C ARG A 132 2.40 -1.12 -0.07
N LEU A 133 1.44 -2.03 -0.17
CA LEU A 133 0.05 -1.66 -0.44
C LEU A 133 -0.58 -1.09 0.84
N ARG A 134 -1.04 0.16 0.80
CA ARG A 134 -1.77 0.80 1.92
C ARG A 134 -3.27 0.59 1.81
N ARG A 135 -3.82 0.63 0.59
CA ARG A 135 -5.25 0.46 0.36
C ARG A 135 -5.49 -0.20 -0.99
N LEU A 136 -6.47 -1.09 -1.03
CA LEU A 136 -6.92 -1.74 -2.26
C LEU A 136 -8.44 -1.89 -2.19
N THR A 137 -9.16 -1.08 -2.96
CA THR A 137 -10.64 -1.03 -2.96
C THR A 137 -11.14 -1.43 -4.33
N GLN A 138 -11.87 -2.55 -4.42
CA GLN A 138 -12.42 -3.04 -5.68
C GLN A 138 -13.84 -2.52 -5.90
N SER A 139 -14.14 -2.10 -7.12
CA SER A 139 -15.48 -1.74 -7.58
C SER A 139 -16.20 -3.02 -8.01
N ALA A 140 -16.84 -3.74 -7.09
CA ALA A 140 -17.65 -4.90 -7.44
C ALA A 140 -19.15 -4.52 -7.56
N PRO A 141 -19.85 -4.93 -8.64
CA PRO A 141 -21.28 -5.19 -8.57
C PRO A 141 -21.51 -6.47 -7.75
N ASP A 142 -22.57 -6.48 -6.96
CA ASP A 142 -22.88 -7.43 -5.88
C ASP A 142 -22.70 -8.94 -6.19
N GLU A 143 -22.40 -9.70 -5.12
CA GLU A 143 -22.32 -11.17 -4.97
C GLU A 143 -21.00 -11.89 -5.36
N GLY A 144 -20.12 -12.13 -4.36
CA GLY A 144 -19.12 -13.20 -4.45
C GLY A 144 -18.04 -13.23 -3.36
N GLU A 145 -17.46 -12.09 -3.02
CA GLU A 145 -16.43 -12.00 -1.96
C GLU A 145 -16.60 -10.68 -1.20
N GLN A 146 -17.43 -10.71 -0.15
CA GLN A 146 -17.45 -9.63 0.82
C GLN A 146 -16.09 -9.60 1.53
N LEU A 147 -15.29 -8.57 1.26
CA LEU A 147 -14.08 -8.28 2.04
C LEU A 147 -14.52 -7.94 3.46
N LEU A 148 -14.33 -8.90 4.36
CA LEU A 148 -14.66 -8.77 5.77
C LEU A 148 -13.51 -8.07 6.50
N PHE A 149 -13.74 -6.81 6.83
CA PHE A 149 -12.85 -6.07 7.71
C PHE A 149 -13.08 -6.51 9.15
N VAL A 150 -12.15 -7.29 9.66
CA VAL A 150 -12.19 -7.75 11.07
C VAL A 150 -11.46 -6.71 11.93
N GLU A 151 -12.20 -6.04 12.80
CA GLU A 151 -11.64 -5.08 13.77
C GLU A 151 -10.87 -5.84 14.86
N ARG A 152 -9.53 -5.83 14.77
CA ARG A 152 -8.67 -6.51 15.74
C ARG A 152 -8.82 -5.94 17.16
N GLU A 153 -9.06 -4.64 17.27
CA GLU A 153 -9.26 -3.93 18.54
C GLU A 153 -10.54 -4.35 19.27
N ALA A 154 -11.50 -4.96 18.56
CA ALA A 154 -12.71 -5.49 19.19
C ALA A 154 -12.41 -6.70 20.09
N PHE A 155 -11.26 -7.36 19.95
CA PHE A 155 -10.86 -8.52 20.75
C PHE A 155 -9.88 -8.11 21.85
N THR A 156 -10.07 -8.63 23.07
CA THR A 156 -9.02 -8.50 24.10
C THR A 156 -7.82 -9.35 23.72
N ASP A 157 -6.64 -9.04 24.28
CA ASP A 157 -5.42 -9.80 24.01
C ASP A 157 -5.60 -11.29 24.28
N ARG A 158 -6.23 -11.63 25.42
CA ARG A 158 -6.52 -13.03 25.78
C ARG A 158 -7.50 -13.74 24.84
N GLN A 159 -8.46 -13.02 24.28
CA GLN A 159 -9.42 -13.59 23.32
C GLN A 159 -8.75 -13.89 21.98
N TYR A 160 -7.90 -12.98 21.50
CA TYR A 160 -7.15 -13.21 20.28
C TYR A 160 -6.06 -14.26 20.45
N GLU A 161 -5.32 -14.24 21.55
CA GLU A 161 -4.29 -15.22 21.88
C GLU A 161 -4.89 -16.64 21.93
N ALA A 162 -6.07 -16.80 22.51
CA ALA A 162 -6.80 -18.07 22.50
C ALA A 162 -7.20 -18.52 21.07
N LEU A 163 -7.71 -17.61 20.24
CA LEU A 163 -8.12 -17.90 18.86
C LEU A 163 -6.92 -18.26 17.96
N ALA A 164 -5.84 -17.47 18.04
CA ALA A 164 -4.62 -17.66 17.27
C ALA A 164 -3.92 -18.99 17.65
N THR A 165 -3.76 -19.25 18.94
CA THR A 165 -3.11 -20.49 19.42
C THR A 165 -3.93 -21.72 19.04
N ALA A 166 -5.26 -21.66 19.17
CA ALA A 166 -6.14 -22.74 18.73
C ALA A 166 -6.00 -23.00 17.21
N HIS A 167 -5.93 -21.93 16.40
CA HIS A 167 -5.73 -22.05 14.95
C HIS A 167 -4.37 -22.66 14.61
N GLU A 168 -3.27 -22.14 15.17
CA GLU A 168 -1.91 -22.62 14.92
C GLU A 168 -1.73 -24.11 15.29
N MET A 169 -2.32 -24.52 16.41
CA MET A 169 -2.28 -25.90 16.88
C MET A 169 -3.23 -26.84 16.10
N GLY A 170 -4.03 -26.32 15.17
CA GLY A 170 -4.96 -27.12 14.36
C GLY A 170 -6.17 -27.64 15.13
N TYR A 171 -6.65 -26.88 16.12
CA TYR A 171 -7.87 -27.18 16.88
C TYR A 171 -9.13 -27.24 15.99
N PHE A 172 -9.13 -26.45 14.92
CA PHE A 172 -10.23 -26.38 13.96
C PHE A 172 -10.11 -27.37 12.81
N ASP A 173 -8.99 -28.09 12.72
CA ASP A 173 -8.71 -28.97 11.58
C ASP A 173 -9.61 -30.21 11.59
N ARG A 174 -9.71 -30.82 10.40
CA ARG A 174 -10.37 -32.11 10.18
C ARG A 174 -9.40 -33.04 9.44
N PRO A 175 -8.82 -34.05 10.11
CA PRO A 175 -8.91 -34.38 11.54
C PRO A 175 -8.22 -33.34 12.44
N ARG A 176 -8.67 -33.21 13.69
CA ARG A 176 -8.09 -32.24 14.65
C ARG A 176 -6.65 -32.64 14.98
N ARG A 177 -5.74 -31.68 14.96
CA ARG A 177 -4.35 -31.85 15.42
C ARG A 177 -4.16 -31.55 16.89
N ALA A 178 -5.03 -30.72 17.49
CA ALA A 178 -5.05 -30.45 18.92
C ALA A 178 -6.47 -30.41 19.51
N GLY A 179 -6.59 -30.88 20.74
CA GLY A 179 -7.79 -30.85 21.57
C GLY A 179 -7.88 -29.61 22.46
N ASN A 180 -8.97 -29.52 23.23
CA ASN A 180 -9.24 -28.37 24.10
C ASN A 180 -8.21 -28.25 25.23
N GLU A 181 -7.92 -29.38 25.90
CA GLU A 181 -6.97 -29.44 27.01
C GLU A 181 -5.54 -29.10 26.56
N GLU A 182 -5.11 -29.61 25.41
CA GLU A 182 -3.77 -29.35 24.86
C GLU A 182 -3.54 -27.87 24.54
N VAL A 183 -4.56 -27.19 24.00
CA VAL A 183 -4.49 -25.74 23.73
C VAL A 183 -4.55 -24.93 25.04
N ALA A 184 -5.37 -25.35 26.00
CA ALA A 184 -5.48 -24.69 27.30
C ALA A 184 -4.15 -24.79 28.08
N ASP A 185 -3.50 -25.96 28.07
CA ASP A 185 -2.19 -26.19 28.66
C ASP A 185 -1.13 -25.29 28.01
N ARG A 186 -1.17 -25.13 26.69
CA ARG A 186 -0.26 -24.22 25.96
C ARG A 186 -0.40 -22.77 26.41
N LEU A 187 -1.62 -22.34 26.75
CA LEU A 187 -1.94 -20.99 27.19
C LEU A 187 -1.78 -20.78 28.71
N GLY A 188 -1.50 -21.85 29.46
CA GLY A 188 -1.40 -21.78 30.92
C GLY A 188 -2.73 -21.46 31.62
N VAL A 189 -3.86 -21.88 31.05
CA VAL A 189 -5.20 -21.66 31.60
C VAL A 189 -5.97 -22.97 31.74
N SER A 190 -7.09 -22.96 32.46
CA SER A 190 -7.98 -24.14 32.51
C SER A 190 -8.70 -24.35 31.18
N GLY A 191 -9.07 -25.59 30.85
CA GLY A 191 -9.89 -25.90 29.67
C GLY A 191 -11.23 -25.14 29.65
N ALA A 192 -11.82 -24.89 30.83
CA ALA A 192 -13.02 -24.07 30.96
C ALA A 192 -12.76 -22.59 30.56
N THR A 193 -11.65 -22.01 31.04
CA THR A 193 -11.24 -20.63 30.72
C THR A 193 -10.90 -20.47 29.24
N PHE A 194 -10.16 -21.42 28.65
CA PHE A 194 -9.89 -21.43 27.22
C PHE A 194 -11.17 -21.49 26.40
N SER A 195 -12.08 -22.40 26.75
CA SER A 195 -13.37 -22.55 26.05
C SER A 195 -14.20 -21.27 26.11
N GLU A 196 -14.22 -20.59 27.25
CA GLU A 196 -14.90 -19.31 27.42
C GLU A 196 -14.29 -18.22 26.54
N HIS A 197 -12.96 -18.03 26.60
CA HIS A 197 -12.26 -17.05 25.76
C HIS A 197 -12.47 -17.32 24.26
N LEU A 198 -12.37 -18.58 23.84
CA LEU A 198 -12.58 -18.98 22.46
C LEU A 198 -14.01 -18.71 22.00
N ALA A 199 -15.02 -19.07 22.81
CA ALA A 199 -16.42 -18.81 22.48
C ALA A 199 -16.72 -17.31 22.37
N VAL A 200 -16.15 -16.49 23.27
CA VAL A 200 -16.30 -15.03 23.19
C VAL A 200 -15.63 -14.46 21.95
N ALA A 201 -14.42 -14.91 21.61
CA ALA A 201 -13.72 -14.50 20.39
C ALA A 201 -14.51 -14.90 19.13
N GLN A 202 -14.97 -16.14 19.05
CA GLN A 202 -15.78 -16.64 17.93
C GLN A 202 -17.08 -15.86 17.79
N ARG A 203 -17.77 -15.53 18.89
CA ARG A 203 -18.98 -14.70 18.83
C ARG A 203 -18.70 -13.30 18.29
N LYS A 204 -17.58 -12.67 18.67
CA LYS A 204 -17.19 -11.37 18.12
C LYS A 204 -16.90 -11.45 16.62
N LEU A 205 -16.16 -12.48 16.19
CA LEU A 205 -15.90 -12.72 14.78
C LEU A 205 -17.19 -12.96 13.98
N LEU A 206 -18.10 -13.77 14.51
CA LEU A 206 -19.42 -14.03 13.90
C LEU A 206 -20.28 -12.76 13.85
N ASN A 207 -20.25 -11.92 14.88
CA ASN A 207 -20.97 -10.64 14.85
C ASN A 207 -20.43 -9.72 13.75
N GLN A 208 -19.11 -9.65 13.58
CA GLN A 208 -18.50 -8.87 12.50
C GLN A 208 -18.79 -9.47 11.12
N LEU A 209 -18.85 -10.81 11.03
CA LEU A 209 -19.20 -11.54 9.81
C LEU A 209 -20.66 -11.35 9.38
N LEU A 210 -21.58 -11.40 10.34
CA LEU A 210 -23.03 -11.42 10.09
C LEU A 210 -23.67 -10.03 10.14
N ALA A 211 -22.95 -9.02 10.62
CA ALA A 211 -23.36 -7.61 10.57
C ALA A 211 -22.77 -6.85 9.36
N ALA A 212 -21.94 -7.52 8.54
CA ALA A 212 -21.38 -6.99 7.29
C ALA A 212 -22.36 -7.12 6.12
#